data_AF-A0A1V5J1D1-F1
#
_entry.id   AF-A0A1V5J1D1-F1
#
_cell.length_a   1.000
_cell.length_b   1.000
_cell.length_c   1.000
_cell.angle_alpha   90.00
_cell.angle_beta   90.00
_cell.angle_gamma   90.00
#
_symmetry.space_group_name_H-M   'P 1'
#
loop_
_entity.id
_entity.type
_entity.pdbx_description
1 polymer ?
#
loop_
_entity_poly.entity_id
_entity_poly.type
_entity_poly.pdbx_seq_one_letter_code
_entity_poly.pdbx_strand_id
1 'polypeptide(L)'
;MLVLALNSDSSVRAIKGEKRPLVPATERAEILAALDFIDFITIFDELTPLDVIKSLKPDILIKGGDWPEEKVVGREEVKKWKGKVVIIPEVQGKSTTNIVEKILQVYGPQNQKG
;
A
#
# COMPACT_ATOMS: atom_id res chain seq x y z
N MET A 1 -6.58 -17.86 1.58
CA MET A 1 -6.19 -17.12 0.37
C MET A 1 -6.09 -15.64 0.70
N LEU A 2 -5.02 -15.00 0.30
CA LEU A 2 -4.72 -13.58 0.44
C LEU A 2 -4.52 -12.97 -0.95
N VAL A 3 -5.32 -11.96 -1.26
CA VAL A 3 -5.16 -11.14 -2.47
C VAL A 3 -4.61 -9.79 -2.07
N LEU A 4 -3.50 -9.38 -2.66
CA LEU A 4 -2.89 -8.08 -2.46
C LEU A 4 -3.23 -7.15 -3.63
N ALA A 5 -4.01 -6.09 -3.34
CA ALA A 5 -4.29 -5.03 -4.29
C ALA A 5 -3.24 -3.91 -4.16
N LEU A 6 -2.47 -3.70 -5.23
CA LEU A 6 -1.43 -2.68 -5.32
C LEU A 6 -1.89 -1.52 -6.19
N ASN A 7 -1.74 -0.29 -5.69
CA ASN A 7 -1.85 0.89 -6.53
C ASN A 7 -0.81 0.81 -7.66
N SER A 8 -1.19 1.22 -8.86
CA SER A 8 -0.27 1.46 -9.98
C SER A 8 0.59 2.72 -9.75
N ASP A 9 1.53 2.97 -10.65
CA ASP A 9 2.40 4.13 -10.54
C ASP A 9 1.65 5.46 -10.76
N SER A 10 0.66 5.48 -11.64
CA SER A 10 -0.21 6.64 -11.86
C SER A 10 -1.06 6.93 -10.62
N SER A 11 -1.67 5.89 -10.03
CA SER A 11 -2.44 6.00 -8.79
C SER A 11 -1.59 6.53 -7.63
N VAL A 12 -0.37 6.00 -7.45
CA VAL A 12 0.54 6.48 -6.40
C VAL A 12 0.99 7.93 -6.66
N ARG A 13 1.32 8.30 -7.90
CA ARG A 13 1.65 9.70 -8.24
C ARG A 13 0.52 10.66 -7.89
N ALA A 14 -0.72 10.30 -8.23
CA ALA A 14 -1.88 11.13 -7.94
C ALA A 14 -2.12 11.32 -6.43
N ILE A 15 -1.82 10.30 -5.61
CA ILE A 15 -2.04 10.34 -4.15
C ILE A 15 -0.87 10.99 -3.40
N LYS A 16 0.38 10.73 -3.83
CA LYS A 16 1.60 11.05 -3.06
C LYS A 16 2.52 12.06 -3.76
N GLY A 17 2.17 12.49 -4.97
CA GLY A 17 2.92 13.44 -5.79
C GLY A 17 3.92 12.78 -6.75
N GLU A 18 4.42 13.57 -7.70
CA GLU A 18 5.26 13.14 -8.83
C GLU A 18 6.54 12.39 -8.46
N LYS A 19 7.08 12.60 -7.26
CA LYS A 19 8.30 11.93 -6.79
C LYS A 19 8.06 10.49 -6.30
N ARG A 20 6.82 9.98 -6.37
CA ARG A 20 6.43 8.65 -5.90
C ARG A 20 5.66 7.91 -7.01
N PRO A 21 5.75 6.58 -7.11
CA PRO A 21 6.56 5.69 -6.27
C PRO A 21 8.05 5.76 -6.64
N LEU A 22 8.93 5.33 -5.73
CA LEU A 22 10.35 5.16 -6.06
C LEU A 22 10.62 3.85 -6.81
N VAL A 23 9.80 2.84 -6.54
CA VAL A 23 9.89 1.51 -7.13
C VAL A 23 8.63 1.30 -7.97
N PRO A 24 8.74 1.05 -9.29
CA PRO A 24 7.61 0.80 -10.18
C PRO A 24 6.67 -0.30 -9.70
N ALA A 25 5.42 -0.26 -10.13
CA ALA A 25 4.38 -1.19 -9.68
C ALA A 25 4.71 -2.66 -9.97
N THR A 26 5.31 -2.94 -11.13
CA THR A 26 5.75 -4.27 -11.53
C THR A 26 6.82 -4.81 -10.59
N GLU A 27 7.87 -4.02 -10.32
CA GLU A 27 8.95 -4.41 -9.39
C GLU A 27 8.44 -4.60 -7.95
N ARG A 28 7.53 -3.73 -7.50
CA ARG A 28 6.87 -3.93 -6.19
C ARG A 28 6.09 -5.24 -6.16
N ALA A 29 5.34 -5.56 -7.21
CA ALA A 29 4.59 -6.80 -7.31
C ALA A 29 5.52 -8.01 -7.31
N GLU A 30 6.64 -7.98 -8.02
CA GLU A 30 7.65 -9.05 -8.04
C GLU A 30 8.24 -9.31 -6.64
N ILE A 31 8.65 -8.27 -5.93
CA ILE A 31 9.18 -8.38 -4.56
C ILE A 31 8.13 -9.00 -3.62
N LEU A 32 6.88 -8.57 -3.74
CA LEU A 32 5.78 -9.06 -2.90
C LEU A 32 5.35 -10.48 -3.28
N ALA A 33 5.43 -10.86 -4.56
CA ALA A 33 5.12 -12.21 -5.03
C ALA A 33 6.08 -13.27 -4.47
N ALA A 34 7.27 -12.86 -4.00
CA ALA A 34 8.20 -13.74 -3.32
C ALA A 34 7.78 -14.11 -1.88
N LEU A 35 6.69 -13.54 -1.35
CA LEU A 35 6.17 -13.85 -0.03
C LEU A 35 5.19 -15.04 -0.12
N ASP A 36 5.55 -16.17 0.49
CA ASP A 36 4.82 -17.45 0.42
C ASP A 36 3.32 -17.37 0.79
N PHE A 37 2.91 -16.37 1.57
CA PHE A 37 1.53 -16.20 2.02
C PHE A 37 0.66 -15.34 1.10
N ILE A 38 1.20 -14.79 0.01
CA ILE A 38 0.43 -14.04 -1.00
C ILE A 38 0.02 -15.00 -2.12
N ASP A 39 -1.29 -15.21 -2.28
CA ASP A 39 -1.82 -16.09 -3.32
C ASP A 39 -1.97 -15.35 -4.67
N PHE A 40 -2.40 -14.09 -4.63
CA PHE A 40 -2.60 -13.27 -5.84
C PHE A 40 -2.23 -11.81 -5.62
N ILE A 41 -1.77 -11.15 -6.68
CA ILE A 41 -1.53 -9.72 -6.73
C ILE A 41 -2.35 -9.12 -7.87
N THR A 42 -3.04 -8.02 -7.61
CA THR A 42 -3.71 -7.21 -8.63
C THR A 42 -3.22 -5.77 -8.57
N ILE A 43 -3.04 -5.14 -9.73
CA ILE A 43 -2.67 -3.73 -9.83
C ILE A 43 -3.90 -2.93 -10.27
N PHE A 44 -4.13 -1.76 -9.69
CA PHE A 44 -5.27 -0.89 -10.02
C PHE A 44 -4.84 0.58 -10.15
N ASP A 45 -5.51 1.31 -11.05
CA ASP A 45 -5.16 2.69 -11.42
C ASP A 45 -5.97 3.74 -10.65
N GLU A 46 -7.11 3.35 -10.10
CA GLU A 46 -8.01 4.23 -9.38
C GLU A 46 -7.37 4.78 -8.10
N LEU A 47 -7.88 5.92 -7.62
CA LEU A 47 -7.38 6.54 -6.37
C LEU A 47 -7.74 5.71 -5.12
N THR A 48 -8.69 4.79 -5.25
CA THR A 48 -9.14 3.94 -4.15
C THR A 48 -9.33 2.51 -4.64
N PRO A 49 -9.12 1.48 -3.79
CA PRO A 49 -9.28 0.09 -4.18
C PRO A 49 -10.76 -0.36 -4.25
N LEU A 50 -11.73 0.57 -4.26
CA LEU A 50 -13.14 0.27 -4.06
C LEU A 50 -13.70 -0.70 -5.10
N ASP A 51 -13.33 -0.53 -6.36
CA ASP A 51 -13.83 -1.38 -7.45
C ASP A 51 -13.22 -2.79 -7.42
N VAL A 52 -11.95 -2.89 -7.02
CA VAL A 52 -11.30 -4.17 -6.72
C VAL A 52 -12.02 -4.87 -5.56
N ILE A 53 -12.32 -4.16 -4.47
CA ILE A 53 -13.03 -4.70 -3.31
C ILE A 53 -14.43 -5.20 -3.70
N LYS A 54 -15.18 -4.42 -4.47
CA LYS A 54 -16.53 -4.80 -4.93
C LYS A 54 -16.52 -6.00 -5.87
N SER A 55 -15.48 -6.13 -6.69
CA SER A 55 -15.32 -7.23 -7.64
C SER A 55 -14.95 -8.54 -6.92
N LEU A 56 -14.03 -8.46 -5.96
CA LEU A 56 -13.55 -9.63 -5.21
C LEU A 56 -14.48 -10.05 -4.07
N LYS A 57 -15.25 -9.10 -3.51
CA LYS A 57 -16.13 -9.30 -2.34
C LYS A 57 -15.44 -10.06 -1.19
N PRO A 58 -14.33 -9.54 -0.63
CA PRO A 58 -13.56 -10.26 0.37
C PRO A 58 -14.36 -10.48 1.67
N ASP A 59 -14.17 -11.64 2.29
CA ASP A 59 -14.69 -11.93 3.63
C ASP A 59 -14.00 -11.08 4.71
N ILE A 60 -12.73 -10.73 4.49
CA ILE A 60 -11.93 -9.91 5.39
C ILE A 60 -11.17 -8.86 4.56
N LEU A 61 -11.41 -7.59 4.85
CA LEU A 61 -10.65 -6.45 4.32
C LEU A 61 -9.63 -6.00 5.36
N ILE A 62 -8.35 -6.07 5.01
CA ILE A 62 -7.25 -5.68 5.90
C ILE A 62 -6.70 -4.33 5.46
N LYS A 63 -6.54 -3.40 6.41
CA LYS A 63 -5.85 -2.12 6.17
C LYS A 63 -4.76 -1.90 7.22
N GLY A 64 -3.53 -1.66 6.77
CA GLY A 64 -2.45 -1.19 7.65
C GLY A 64 -2.58 0.30 7.97
N GLY A 65 -2.28 0.68 9.21
CA GLY A 65 -2.20 2.06 9.68
C GLY A 65 -2.95 2.32 10.98
N ASP A 66 -3.10 3.60 11.31
CA ASP A 66 -3.77 4.16 12.48
C ASP A 66 -5.12 4.82 12.13
N TRP A 67 -5.78 4.30 11.09
CA TRP A 67 -7.04 4.83 10.59
C TRP A 67 -8.21 4.40 11.48
N PRO A 68 -9.16 5.29 11.80
CA PRO A 68 -10.48 4.86 12.27
C PRO A 68 -11.12 3.93 11.25
N GLU A 69 -11.77 2.86 11.69
CA GLU A 69 -12.43 1.89 10.80
C GLU A 69 -13.41 2.60 9.86
N GLU A 70 -14.07 3.66 10.33
CA GLU A 70 -15.06 4.46 9.60
C GLU A 70 -14.48 5.11 8.34
N LYS A 71 -13.16 5.31 8.30
CA LYS A 71 -12.45 5.93 7.17
C LYS A 71 -11.88 4.90 6.19
N VAL A 72 -12.04 3.60 6.45
CA VAL A 72 -11.54 2.55 5.56
C VAL A 72 -12.43 2.46 4.32
N VAL A 73 -11.86 2.77 3.15
CA VAL A 73 -12.56 2.58 1.87
C VAL A 73 -12.95 1.11 1.69
N GLY A 74 -14.20 0.87 1.31
CA GLY A 74 -14.75 -0.47 1.13
C GLY A 74 -15.36 -1.08 2.39
N ARG A 75 -15.31 -0.41 3.54
CA ARG A 75 -15.95 -0.86 4.79
C ARG A 75 -17.43 -1.15 4.61
N GLU A 76 -18.17 -0.17 4.08
CA GLU A 76 -19.62 -0.25 3.97
C GLU A 76 -20.04 -1.36 2.99
N GLU A 77 -19.30 -1.52 1.91
CA GLU A 77 -19.43 -2.63 0.97
C GLU A 77 -19.21 -3.97 1.68
N VAL A 78 -18.08 -4.14 2.37
CA VAL A 78 -17.74 -5.37 3.09
C VAL A 78 -18.80 -5.76 4.11
N LYS A 79 -19.37 -4.78 4.83
CA LYS A 79 -20.45 -5.01 5.79
C LYS A 79 -21.75 -5.49 5.12
N LYS A 80 -22.07 -5.05 3.90
CA LYS A 80 -23.28 -5.48 3.17
C LYS A 80 -23.31 -6.99 2.90
N TRP A 81 -22.15 -7.61 2.71
CA TRP A 81 -22.05 -9.07 2.56
C TRP A 81 -21.53 -9.78 3.81
N LYS A 82 -21.64 -9.14 4.98
CA LYS A 82 -21.29 -9.69 6.31
C LYS A 82 -19.80 -10.03 6.47
N GLY A 83 -18.92 -9.42 5.67
CA GLY A 83 -17.48 -9.50 5.87
C GLY A 83 -17.00 -8.62 7.03
N LYS A 84 -15.69 -8.66 7.30
CA LYS A 84 -15.04 -7.94 8.40
C LYS A 84 -13.99 -6.97 7.90
N VAL A 85 -13.82 -5.85 8.61
CA VAL A 85 -12.69 -4.94 8.42
C VAL A 85 -11.71 -5.15 9.56
N VAL A 86 -10.44 -5.32 9.25
CA VAL A 86 -9.36 -5.50 10.22
C VAL A 86 -8.31 -4.43 9.98
N ILE A 87 -8.00 -3.66 11.01
CA ILE A 87 -6.94 -2.65 10.98
C ILE A 87 -5.73 -3.20 11.71
N ILE A 88 -4.57 -3.19 11.04
CA ILE A 88 -3.31 -3.64 11.60
C ILE A 88 -2.43 -2.41 11.85
N PRO A 89 -1.84 -2.24 13.05
CA PRO A 89 -0.96 -1.12 13.34
C PRO A 89 0.21 -1.01 12.36
N GLU A 90 0.61 0.21 12.03
CA GLU A 90 1.83 0.43 11.24
C GLU A 90 3.08 0.13 12.08
N VAL A 91 4.10 -0.46 11.43
CA VAL A 91 5.39 -0.71 12.08
C VAL A 91 6.18 0.60 12.12
N GLN A 92 6.41 1.11 13.33
CA GLN A 92 7.15 2.36 13.51
C GLN A 92 8.54 2.33 12.85
N GLY A 93 8.92 3.46 12.25
CA GLY A 93 10.24 3.65 11.65
C GLY A 93 10.42 3.02 10.27
N LYS A 94 9.44 2.28 9.74
CA LYS A 94 9.52 1.59 8.45
C LYS A 94 8.67 2.32 7.39
N SER A 95 9.25 3.32 6.74
CA SER A 95 8.59 4.03 5.63
C SER A 95 9.57 4.32 4.49
N THR A 96 9.06 4.47 3.27
CA THR A 96 9.87 4.90 2.12
C THR A 96 10.35 6.34 2.28
N THR A 97 9.75 7.15 3.17
CA THR A 97 10.26 8.47 3.52
C THR A 97 11.52 8.33 4.36
N ASN A 98 11.49 7.50 5.41
CA ASN A 98 12.63 7.26 6.28
C ASN A 98 13.83 6.66 5.53
N ILE A 99 13.58 5.80 4.54
CA ILE A 99 14.65 5.27 3.67
C ILE A 99 15.32 6.41 2.88
N VAL A 100 14.53 7.30 2.28
CA VAL A 100 15.07 8.45 1.51
C VAL A 100 15.84 9.40 2.43
N GLU A 101 15.27 9.74 3.59
CA GLU A 101 15.94 10.58 4.59
C GLU A 101 17.27 9.98 5.05
N LYS A 102 17.30 8.66 5.30
CA LYS A 102 18.53 7.96 5.64
C LYS A 102 19.56 8.02 4.52
N ILE A 103 19.16 7.86 3.27
CA ILE A 103 20.06 7.98 2.11
C ILE A 103 20.62 9.41 2.03
N LEU A 104 19.77 10.43 2.16
CA LEU A 104 20.19 11.83 2.15
C LEU A 104 21.10 12.17 3.33
N GLN A 105 20.86 11.58 4.50
CA GLN A 105 21.74 11.76 5.66
C GLN A 105 23.10 11.11 5.43
N VAL A 106 23.21 9.96 4.78
CA VAL A 106 24.51 9.28 4.60
C VAL A 106 25.29 9.83 3.41
N TYR A 107 24.59 10.13 2.30
CA TYR A 107 25.22 10.43 1.01
C TYR A 107 24.88 11.82 0.47
N GLY A 108 24.06 12.61 1.16
CA GLY A 108 23.62 13.91 0.70
C GLY A 108 24.77 14.94 0.62
N PRO A 109 24.62 15.99 -0.21
CA PRO A 109 25.69 16.94 -0.50
C PRO A 109 26.29 17.64 0.73
N GLN A 110 25.54 17.74 1.84
CA GLN A 110 26.01 18.38 3.07
C GLN A 110 27.00 17.52 3.88
N ASN A 111 27.07 16.21 3.63
CA ASN A 111 27.92 15.27 4.38
C ASN A 111 29.14 14.76 3.59
N GLN A 112 29.40 15.31 2.40
CA GLN A 112 30.58 15.00 1.57
C GLN A 112 31.76 15.97 1.79
N LYS A 113 31.91 16.53 3.01
CA LYS A 113 33.13 17.24 3.42
C LYS A 113 33.99 16.29 4.25
N GLY A 114 34.73 15.43 3.57
CA GLY A 114 35.75 14.54 4.13
C GLY A 114 36.72 14.14 3.04
#